data_AF-A0A1D2VF26-F1
#
_entry.id   AF-A0A1D2VF26-F1
#
_cell.length_a   1.000
_cell.length_b   1.000
_cell.length_c   1.000
_cell.angle_alpha   90.00
_cell.angle_beta   90.00
_cell.angle_gamma   90.00
#
_symmetry.space_group_name_H-M   'P 1'
#
loop_
_entity.id
_entity.type
_entity.pdbx_description
1 polymer ?
#
loop_
_entity_poly.entity_id
_entity_poly.type
_entity_poly.pdbx_seq_one_letter_code
_entity_poly.pdbx_strand_id
1 'polypeptide(L)'
;PPVNTQSLKEIDLQEILKNPQLRHDILFDPQLQFRPNLDGDRGRRKKLMVDKYWLEIQGEFCSLINDPKSFKLVKLPKLFTTLKDILISLLPEKDRNLVNQVLDKELLIQQLRNNCLDFISLSNWLANVFKNHCAPMRDTWVDEMTLKFLEAETDHSIPKLVDGLRMVFAILEAMKLDIANHQIRTLRPVLVETSLEFEKDYYNQLISVNKIDIKDSLEWFKSSYKKYASSPEITSISKVENLKSKVGIDLKRVCISAILNLLSCRNMTSEFPLTLSFDNSRLALLRAEIRQLVCLQICLYIFRQLVLTHSDKKYRGKLLTTESLKSIKNEILAIITDDNGYVKWTRNIPSISLYLAKKVISNPEENSSKKSNIIATPPESLTNLVHSWLLKQTQPKSKVYGLMESKIISELNTLKNNCNKLDGARNVSGENNLSNHSFGEELMSLSSRLYTLSVFHWNVFGSYYAD
;
A
#
# COMPACT_ATOMS: atom_id res chain seq x y z
N PRO A 1 16.22 17.11 -18.23
CA PRO A 1 14.90 17.36 -17.60
C PRO A 1 14.52 16.23 -16.64
N PRO A 2 13.88 16.56 -15.50
CA PRO A 2 13.47 15.58 -14.50
C PRO A 2 12.40 14.61 -15.03
N VAL A 3 11.50 15.10 -15.87
CA VAL A 3 10.57 14.30 -16.67
C VAL A 3 11.20 14.12 -18.05
N ASN A 4 11.53 12.89 -18.40
CA ASN A 4 12.15 12.53 -19.67
C ASN A 4 11.60 11.19 -20.21
N THR A 5 11.87 10.90 -21.48
CA THR A 5 11.40 9.66 -22.13
C THR A 5 11.80 8.40 -21.37
N GLN A 6 13.01 8.33 -20.79
CA GLN A 6 13.44 7.20 -19.99
C GLN A 6 12.58 7.02 -18.72
N SER A 7 12.32 8.11 -17.99
CA SER A 7 11.47 8.07 -16.79
C SER A 7 10.02 7.70 -17.10
N LEU A 8 9.53 8.03 -18.30
CA LEU A 8 8.18 7.71 -18.76
C LEU A 8 8.09 6.31 -19.42
N LYS A 9 9.22 5.72 -19.82
CA LYS A 9 9.28 4.39 -20.44
C LYS A 9 8.94 3.27 -19.48
N GLU A 10 9.25 3.43 -18.19
CA GLU A 10 8.92 2.45 -17.15
C GLU A 10 7.41 2.19 -17.02
N ILE A 11 6.58 3.16 -17.44
CA ILE A 11 5.12 3.08 -17.44
C ILE A 11 4.56 2.89 -18.85
N ASP A 12 5.39 2.48 -19.82
CA ASP A 12 4.90 2.04 -21.13
C ASP A 12 4.24 0.67 -21.04
N LEU A 13 3.22 0.46 -21.87
CA LEU A 13 2.44 -0.78 -21.89
C LEU A 13 3.32 -2.03 -22.02
N GLN A 14 4.33 -2.02 -22.89
CA GLN A 14 5.20 -3.19 -23.09
C GLN A 14 6.02 -3.53 -21.85
N GLU A 15 6.49 -2.53 -21.11
CA GLU A 15 7.25 -2.73 -19.87
C GLU A 15 6.32 -3.17 -18.73
N ILE A 16 5.13 -2.57 -18.65
CA ILE A 16 4.06 -2.98 -17.73
C ILE A 16 3.71 -4.46 -17.92
N LEU A 17 3.52 -4.88 -19.17
CA LEU A 17 3.16 -6.26 -19.51
C LEU A 17 4.29 -7.25 -19.28
N LYS A 18 5.56 -6.83 -19.33
CA LYS A 18 6.70 -7.72 -19.07
C LYS A 18 7.04 -7.84 -17.59
N ASN A 19 6.61 -6.89 -16.77
CA ASN A 19 6.95 -6.85 -15.35
C ASN A 19 6.13 -7.90 -14.55
N PRO A 20 6.78 -8.97 -14.03
CA PRO A 20 6.08 -10.05 -13.36
C PRO A 20 5.52 -9.62 -11.99
N GLN A 21 6.27 -8.79 -11.24
CA GLN A 21 5.81 -8.25 -9.96
C GLN A 21 4.55 -7.40 -10.14
N LEU A 22 4.53 -6.53 -11.17
CA LEU A 22 3.38 -5.68 -11.44
C LEU A 22 2.13 -6.50 -11.81
N ARG A 23 2.28 -7.53 -12.64
CA ARG A 23 1.17 -8.45 -12.96
C ARG A 23 0.64 -9.15 -11.73
N HIS A 24 1.54 -9.65 -10.88
CA HIS A 24 1.18 -10.27 -9.61
C HIS A 24 0.44 -9.27 -8.69
N ASP A 25 0.89 -8.02 -8.59
CA ASP A 25 0.24 -7.00 -7.76
C ASP A 25 -1.14 -6.57 -8.28
N ILE A 26 -1.35 -6.56 -9.61
CA ILE A 26 -2.67 -6.26 -10.23
C ILE A 26 -3.75 -7.26 -9.79
N LEU A 27 -3.39 -8.49 -9.44
CA LEU A 27 -4.34 -9.50 -8.94
C LEU A 27 -4.88 -9.15 -7.55
N PHE A 28 -4.00 -8.68 -6.66
CA PHE A 28 -4.32 -8.47 -5.25
C PHE A 28 -4.71 -7.03 -4.91
N ASP A 29 -4.41 -6.07 -5.78
CA ASP A 29 -4.79 -4.67 -5.61
C ASP A 29 -5.68 -4.18 -6.77
N PRO A 30 -7.01 -4.19 -6.57
CA PRO A 30 -7.98 -3.65 -7.54
C PRO A 30 -7.80 -2.15 -7.81
N GLN A 31 -7.21 -1.39 -6.87
CA GLN A 31 -7.02 0.06 -6.95
C GLN A 31 -5.62 0.45 -7.45
N LEU A 32 -4.81 -0.55 -7.84
CA LEU A 32 -3.46 -0.31 -8.35
C LEU A 32 -3.50 0.69 -9.50
N GLN A 33 -2.79 1.79 -9.32
CA GLN A 33 -2.60 2.85 -10.30
C GLN A 33 -1.24 3.50 -10.10
N PHE A 34 -0.61 3.92 -11.17
CA PHE A 34 0.58 4.75 -11.13
C PHE A 34 0.25 6.12 -10.59
N ARG A 35 1.11 6.59 -9.68
CA ARG A 35 1.07 7.93 -9.10
C ARG A 35 2.48 8.52 -9.09
N PRO A 36 2.64 9.84 -9.14
CA PRO A 36 3.94 10.47 -8.94
C PRO A 36 4.50 10.06 -7.58
N ASN A 37 5.70 9.49 -7.55
CA ASN A 37 6.34 9.11 -6.30
C ASN A 37 6.89 10.35 -5.58
N LEU A 38 6.09 10.93 -4.69
CA LEU A 38 6.42 12.12 -3.89
C LEU A 38 6.72 11.78 -2.43
N ASP A 39 6.63 10.51 -2.05
CA ASP A 39 6.64 10.10 -0.65
C ASP A 39 8.06 9.85 -0.10
N GLY A 40 8.21 10.15 1.20
CA GLY A 40 9.40 9.84 2.00
C GLY A 40 10.69 10.51 1.53
N ASP A 41 11.83 9.94 1.94
CA ASP A 41 13.16 10.46 1.61
C ASP A 41 13.47 10.45 0.11
N ARG A 42 12.92 9.49 -0.63
CA ARG A 42 13.08 9.42 -2.08
C ARG A 42 12.36 10.58 -2.77
N GLY A 43 11.11 10.86 -2.38
CA GLY A 43 10.36 12.02 -2.86
C GLY A 43 11.07 13.34 -2.55
N ARG A 44 11.58 13.51 -1.32
CA ARG A 44 12.36 14.69 -0.93
C ARG A 44 13.62 14.88 -1.79
N ARG A 45 14.40 13.81 -2.01
CA ARG A 45 15.59 13.86 -2.89
C ARG A 45 15.21 14.18 -4.34
N LYS A 46 14.15 13.56 -4.86
CA LYS A 46 13.64 13.83 -6.22
C LYS A 46 13.26 15.31 -6.36
N LYS A 47 12.54 15.88 -5.39
CA LYS A 47 12.14 17.29 -5.38
C LYS A 47 13.36 18.23 -5.42
N LEU A 48 14.36 17.99 -4.57
CA LEU A 48 15.59 18.79 -4.57
C LEU A 48 16.34 18.73 -5.92
N MET A 49 16.39 17.55 -6.56
CA MET A 49 17.00 17.40 -7.89
C MET A 49 16.20 18.14 -8.98
N VAL A 50 14.87 18.08 -8.91
CA VAL A 50 13.96 18.80 -9.82
C VAL A 50 14.16 20.31 -9.67
N ASP A 51 14.14 20.82 -8.45
CA ASP A 51 14.28 22.26 -8.19
C ASP A 51 15.66 22.77 -8.63
N LYS A 52 16.74 22.01 -8.36
CA LYS A 52 18.08 22.32 -8.86
C LYS A 52 18.12 22.41 -10.40
N TYR A 53 17.47 21.48 -11.09
CA TYR A 53 17.43 21.49 -12.56
C TYR A 53 16.74 22.76 -13.10
N TRP A 54 15.63 23.17 -12.51
CA TRP A 54 14.91 24.37 -12.95
C TRP A 54 15.67 25.66 -12.64
N LEU A 55 16.41 25.72 -11.51
CA LEU A 55 17.33 26.82 -11.21
C LEU A 55 18.45 26.93 -12.26
N GLU A 56 19.00 25.80 -12.73
CA GLU A 56 20.00 25.80 -13.81
C GLU A 56 19.40 26.33 -15.13
N ILE A 57 18.17 25.97 -15.47
CA ILE A 57 17.45 26.50 -16.66
C ILE A 57 17.23 28.01 -16.55
N GLN A 58 16.80 28.48 -15.38
CA GLN A 58 16.65 29.91 -15.11
C GLN A 58 17.99 30.65 -15.28
N GLY A 59 19.09 30.08 -14.80
CA GLY A 59 20.43 30.60 -15.00
C GLY A 59 20.85 30.69 -16.48
N GLU A 60 20.51 29.68 -17.30
CA GLU A 60 20.77 29.73 -18.75
C GLU A 60 19.97 30.86 -19.44
N PHE A 61 18.70 31.08 -19.06
CA PHE A 61 17.91 32.21 -19.57
C PHE A 61 18.47 33.57 -19.15
N CYS A 62 18.85 33.76 -17.88
CA CYS A 62 19.50 34.99 -17.42
C CYS A 62 20.82 35.25 -18.18
N SER A 63 21.60 34.19 -18.42
CA SER A 63 22.88 34.31 -19.13
C SER A 63 22.68 34.65 -20.60
N LEU A 64 21.62 34.15 -21.25
CA LEU A 64 21.26 34.49 -22.63
C LEU A 64 20.94 35.96 -22.83
N ILE A 65 20.26 36.58 -21.86
CA ILE A 65 19.94 38.02 -21.92
C ILE A 65 21.22 38.86 -21.83
N ASN A 66 22.20 38.43 -21.03
CA ASN A 66 23.43 39.16 -20.83
C ASN A 66 24.46 38.94 -21.95
N ASP A 67 24.59 37.71 -22.45
CA ASP A 67 25.50 37.37 -23.57
C ASP A 67 24.90 36.29 -24.50
N PRO A 68 24.11 36.72 -25.51
CA PRO A 68 23.37 35.80 -26.37
C PRO A 68 24.24 34.97 -27.32
N LYS A 69 25.48 35.40 -27.61
CA LYS A 69 26.31 34.79 -28.67
C LYS A 69 27.46 33.94 -28.14
N SER A 70 28.06 34.28 -27.00
CA SER A 70 29.20 33.53 -26.46
C SER A 70 28.78 32.35 -25.57
N PHE A 71 27.58 32.42 -24.97
CA PHE A 71 27.15 31.45 -23.98
C PHE A 71 26.78 30.09 -24.61
N LYS A 72 27.38 29.02 -24.07
CA LYS A 72 27.10 27.64 -24.49
C LYS A 72 25.87 27.11 -23.75
N LEU A 73 24.77 26.97 -24.48
CA LEU A 73 23.54 26.35 -23.99
C LEU A 73 23.70 24.83 -23.92
N VAL A 74 23.45 24.24 -22.75
CA VAL A 74 23.57 22.78 -22.56
C VAL A 74 22.23 22.17 -22.15
N LYS A 75 21.46 22.85 -21.30
CA LYS A 75 20.22 22.31 -20.72
C LYS A 75 18.99 22.66 -21.56
N LEU A 76 18.91 23.88 -22.09
CA LEU A 76 17.80 24.31 -22.95
C LEU A 76 17.64 23.47 -24.23
N PRO A 77 18.70 23.16 -25.02
CA PRO A 77 18.57 22.28 -26.18
C PRO A 77 18.04 20.90 -25.79
N LYS A 78 18.52 20.36 -24.66
CA LYS A 78 18.04 19.08 -24.11
C LYS A 78 16.59 19.17 -23.65
N LEU A 79 16.15 20.31 -23.10
CA LEU A 79 14.77 20.56 -22.69
C LEU A 79 13.83 20.45 -23.90
N PHE A 80 14.10 21.19 -24.97
CA PHE A 80 13.25 21.17 -26.17
C PHE A 80 13.27 19.82 -26.88
N THR A 81 14.44 19.18 -26.97
CA THR A 81 14.54 17.82 -27.53
C THR A 81 13.69 16.84 -26.72
N THR A 82 13.78 16.89 -25.39
CA THR A 82 12.98 16.00 -24.53
C THR A 82 11.48 16.31 -24.63
N LEU A 83 11.09 17.58 -24.70
CA LEU A 83 9.69 17.99 -24.89
C LEU A 83 9.13 17.39 -26.19
N LYS A 84 9.87 17.54 -27.30
CA LYS A 84 9.54 16.95 -28.59
C LYS A 84 9.38 15.43 -28.50
N ASP A 85 10.38 14.73 -27.95
CA ASP A 85 10.39 13.28 -27.90
C ASP A 85 9.24 12.71 -27.05
N ILE A 86 8.90 13.37 -25.94
CA ILE A 86 7.76 12.99 -25.10
C ILE A 86 6.44 13.18 -25.87
N LEU A 87 6.25 14.33 -26.52
CA LEU A 87 5.05 14.59 -27.31
C LEU A 87 4.88 13.57 -28.45
N ILE A 88 5.95 13.24 -29.16
CA ILE A 88 5.90 12.21 -30.22
C ILE A 88 5.53 10.83 -29.65
N SER A 89 6.02 10.48 -28.46
CA SER A 89 5.69 9.23 -27.78
C SER A 89 4.23 9.17 -27.31
N LEU A 90 3.66 10.31 -26.92
CA LEU A 90 2.30 10.40 -26.39
C LEU A 90 1.24 10.51 -27.49
N LEU A 91 1.57 11.17 -28.60
CA LEU A 91 0.59 11.57 -29.61
C LEU A 91 0.43 10.56 -30.75
N PRO A 92 -0.76 10.48 -31.37
CA PRO A 92 -1.01 9.70 -32.58
C PRO A 92 -0.11 10.13 -33.74
N GLU A 93 0.08 9.25 -34.73
CA GLU A 93 0.95 9.52 -35.89
C GLU A 93 0.58 10.78 -36.69
N LYS A 94 -0.71 11.13 -36.72
CA LYS A 94 -1.24 12.29 -37.44
C LYS A 94 -0.63 13.61 -36.95
N ASP A 95 -0.40 13.72 -35.64
CA ASP A 95 0.04 14.97 -35.00
C ASP A 95 1.57 15.06 -34.91
N ARG A 96 2.29 13.96 -35.11
CA ARG A 96 3.77 13.89 -35.01
C ARG A 96 4.47 14.82 -36.00
N ASN A 97 3.90 15.01 -37.20
CA ASN A 97 4.51 15.88 -38.21
C ASN A 97 4.49 17.35 -37.78
N LEU A 98 3.37 17.82 -37.21
CA LEU A 98 3.25 19.18 -36.67
C LEU A 98 4.20 19.40 -35.50
N VAL A 99 4.29 18.42 -34.59
CA VAL A 99 5.24 18.46 -33.46
C VAL A 99 6.69 18.57 -33.95
N ASN A 100 7.06 17.81 -34.98
CA ASN A 100 8.40 17.84 -35.54
C ASN A 100 8.77 19.22 -36.13
N GLN A 101 7.81 19.89 -36.76
CA GLN A 101 7.99 21.21 -37.37
C GLN A 101 8.07 22.33 -36.32
N VAL A 102 7.17 22.33 -35.34
CA VAL A 102 7.09 23.39 -34.32
C VAL A 102 8.23 23.28 -33.31
N LEU A 103 8.60 22.06 -32.91
CA LEU A 103 9.64 21.81 -31.91
C LEU A 103 10.99 21.41 -32.53
N ASP A 104 11.40 22.09 -33.61
CA ASP A 104 12.77 21.93 -34.11
C ASP A 104 13.77 22.56 -33.15
N LYS A 105 14.63 21.72 -32.55
CA LYS A 105 15.65 22.15 -31.58
C LYS A 105 16.58 23.23 -32.15
N GLU A 106 16.94 23.18 -33.43
CA GLU A 106 17.94 24.07 -34.02
C GLU A 106 17.31 25.44 -34.27
N LEU A 107 16.08 25.44 -34.78
CA LEU A 107 15.29 26.66 -34.99
C LEU A 107 14.97 27.36 -33.66
N LEU A 108 14.51 26.62 -32.65
CA LEU A 108 14.17 27.19 -31.33
C LEU A 108 15.40 27.82 -30.66
N ILE A 109 16.55 27.16 -30.74
CA ILE A 109 17.80 27.70 -30.18
C ILE A 109 18.27 28.92 -30.96
N GLN A 110 18.11 28.94 -32.29
CA GLN A 110 18.42 30.11 -33.11
C GLN A 110 17.51 31.30 -32.77
N GLN A 111 16.21 31.07 -32.64
CA GLN A 111 15.23 32.10 -32.28
C GLN A 111 15.50 32.65 -30.88
N LEU A 112 15.88 31.80 -29.92
CA LEU A 112 16.27 32.21 -28.58
C LEU A 112 17.51 33.11 -28.57
N ARG A 113 18.56 32.75 -29.31
CA ARG A 113 19.80 33.56 -29.39
C ARG A 113 19.57 34.94 -29.99
N ASN A 114 18.56 35.07 -30.85
CA ASN A 114 18.20 36.33 -31.49
C ASN A 114 17.10 37.09 -30.74
N ASN A 115 16.63 36.60 -29.57
CA ASN A 115 15.49 37.15 -28.83
C ASN A 115 14.21 37.30 -29.68
N CYS A 116 13.96 36.35 -30.58
CA CYS A 116 12.78 36.34 -31.48
C CYS A 116 11.83 35.17 -31.22
N LEU A 117 12.07 34.34 -30.19
CA LEU A 117 11.17 33.24 -29.87
C LEU A 117 9.90 33.76 -29.20
N ASP A 118 8.76 33.56 -29.85
CA ASP A 118 7.46 33.89 -29.29
C ASP A 118 6.93 32.76 -28.39
N PHE A 119 7.07 32.94 -27.08
CA PHE A 119 6.58 32.00 -26.08
C PHE A 119 5.06 31.98 -25.96
N ILE A 120 4.36 33.07 -26.30
CA ILE A 120 2.89 33.13 -26.25
C ILE A 120 2.32 32.22 -27.33
N SER A 121 2.81 32.37 -28.58
CA SER A 121 2.39 31.50 -29.69
C SER A 121 2.72 30.02 -29.42
N LEU A 122 3.90 29.73 -28.88
CA LEU A 122 4.26 28.37 -28.47
C LEU A 122 3.32 27.83 -27.38
N SER A 123 2.97 28.65 -26.39
CA SER A 123 2.07 28.26 -25.29
C SER A 123 0.65 27.99 -25.78
N ASN A 124 0.14 28.77 -26.72
CA ASN A 124 -1.18 28.58 -27.32
C ASN A 124 -1.24 27.31 -28.17
N TRP A 125 -0.18 27.03 -28.94
CA TRP A 125 -0.08 25.78 -29.68
C TRP A 125 -0.04 24.57 -28.73
N LEU A 126 0.81 24.62 -27.68
CA LEU A 126 0.86 23.58 -26.65
C LEU A 126 -0.49 23.41 -25.95
N ALA A 127 -1.19 24.50 -25.66
CA ALA A 127 -2.49 24.46 -25.02
C ALA A 127 -3.54 23.75 -25.89
N ASN A 128 -3.57 24.03 -27.20
CA ASN A 128 -4.45 23.32 -28.13
C ASN A 128 -4.11 21.82 -28.19
N VAL A 129 -2.83 21.46 -28.26
CA VAL A 129 -2.39 20.06 -28.23
C VAL A 129 -2.85 19.38 -26.93
N PHE A 130 -2.62 20.00 -25.77
CA PHE A 130 -3.01 19.41 -24.49
C PHE A 130 -4.52 19.28 -24.34
N LYS A 131 -5.32 20.29 -24.68
CA LYS A 131 -6.79 20.21 -24.58
C LYS A 131 -7.39 19.15 -25.52
N ASN A 132 -6.77 18.89 -26.66
CA ASN A 132 -7.24 17.87 -27.61
C ASN A 132 -6.91 16.43 -27.20
N HIS A 133 -5.84 16.22 -26.41
CA HIS A 133 -5.34 14.87 -26.09
C HIS A 133 -5.33 14.51 -24.60
N CYS A 134 -5.48 15.47 -23.69
CA CYS A 134 -5.57 15.22 -22.25
C CYS A 134 -7.02 14.97 -21.81
N ALA A 135 -7.18 14.55 -20.55
CA ALA A 135 -8.50 14.48 -19.93
C ALA A 135 -9.04 15.91 -19.65
N PRO A 136 -10.35 16.18 -19.82
CA PRO A 136 -10.93 17.53 -19.64
C PRO A 136 -10.66 18.17 -18.28
N MET A 137 -10.48 17.36 -17.23
CA MET A 137 -10.13 17.85 -15.90
C MET A 137 -8.76 18.56 -15.85
N ARG A 138 -7.86 18.29 -16.81
CA ARG A 138 -6.53 18.88 -16.92
C ARG A 138 -6.53 20.25 -17.60
N ASP A 139 -7.64 20.66 -18.22
CA ASP A 139 -7.71 21.92 -18.95
C ASP A 139 -7.43 23.12 -18.04
N THR A 140 -7.81 23.03 -16.77
CA THR A 140 -7.46 24.03 -15.74
C THR A 140 -5.95 24.23 -15.61
N TRP A 141 -5.15 23.16 -15.65
CA TRP A 141 -3.69 23.24 -15.58
C TRP A 141 -3.11 23.82 -16.87
N VAL A 142 -3.73 23.53 -18.00
CA VAL A 142 -3.35 24.11 -19.31
C VAL A 142 -3.61 25.61 -19.33
N ASP A 143 -4.75 26.05 -18.79
CA ASP A 143 -5.09 27.47 -18.69
C ASP A 143 -4.11 28.20 -17.76
N GLU A 144 -3.81 27.65 -16.58
CA GLU A 144 -2.80 28.20 -15.67
C GLU A 144 -1.41 28.27 -16.33
N MET A 145 -1.02 27.26 -17.13
CA MET A 145 0.22 27.27 -17.89
C MET A 145 0.24 28.45 -18.89
N THR A 146 -0.83 28.65 -19.67
CA THR A 146 -0.90 29.79 -20.61
C THR A 146 -0.85 31.14 -19.89
N LEU A 147 -1.50 31.24 -18.73
CA LEU A 147 -1.46 32.43 -17.89
C LEU A 147 -0.03 32.73 -17.43
N LYS A 148 0.76 31.71 -17.04
CA LYS A 148 2.16 31.92 -16.66
C LYS A 148 3.04 32.44 -17.79
N PHE A 149 2.82 31.99 -19.02
CA PHE A 149 3.52 32.54 -20.18
C PHE A 149 3.11 33.99 -20.47
N LEU A 150 1.82 34.32 -20.33
CA LEU A 150 1.34 35.70 -20.47
C LEU A 150 1.94 36.63 -19.40
N GLU A 151 1.88 36.22 -18.13
CA GLU A 151 2.49 36.98 -17.02
C GLU A 151 4.01 37.15 -17.18
N ALA A 152 4.69 36.16 -17.77
CA ALA A 152 6.13 36.23 -18.01
C ALA A 152 6.47 37.30 -19.06
N GLU A 153 5.65 37.44 -20.10
CA GLU A 153 5.83 38.47 -21.13
C GLU A 153 5.46 39.86 -20.60
N THR A 154 4.35 40.01 -19.87
CA THR A 154 3.91 41.32 -19.34
C THR A 154 4.85 41.88 -18.30
N ASP A 155 5.37 41.02 -17.42
CA ASP A 155 6.22 41.42 -16.30
C ASP A 155 7.72 41.32 -16.65
N HIS A 156 8.04 40.87 -17.88
CA HIS A 156 9.39 40.51 -18.33
C HIS A 156 10.16 39.64 -17.32
N SER A 157 9.46 38.64 -16.76
CA SER A 157 9.94 37.85 -15.62
C SER A 157 10.39 36.44 -16.03
N ILE A 158 11.70 36.21 -16.02
CA ILE A 158 12.31 34.90 -16.30
C ILE A 158 11.82 33.80 -15.33
N PRO A 159 11.69 34.03 -14.01
CA PRO A 159 11.13 33.01 -13.10
C PRO A 159 9.77 32.49 -13.57
N LYS A 160 8.86 33.38 -13.98
CA LYS A 160 7.52 33.01 -14.44
C LYS A 160 7.56 32.23 -15.77
N LEU A 161 8.48 32.58 -16.67
CA LEU A 161 8.71 31.83 -17.90
C LEU A 161 9.15 30.38 -17.61
N VAL A 162 10.09 30.22 -16.68
CA VAL A 162 10.58 28.90 -16.26
C VAL A 162 9.48 28.11 -15.55
N ASP A 163 8.64 28.76 -14.75
CA ASP A 163 7.47 28.13 -14.14
C ASP A 163 6.47 27.65 -15.20
N GLY A 164 6.22 28.42 -16.26
CA GLY A 164 5.41 27.99 -17.41
C GLY A 164 5.97 26.72 -18.06
N LEU A 165 7.28 26.69 -18.35
CA LEU A 165 7.96 25.50 -18.87
C LEU A 165 7.91 24.31 -17.89
N ARG A 166 7.98 24.57 -16.58
CA ARG A 166 7.82 23.55 -15.55
C ARG A 166 6.42 22.95 -15.57
N MET A 167 5.39 23.77 -15.76
CA MET A 167 4.00 23.31 -15.89
C MET A 167 3.81 22.44 -17.14
N VAL A 168 4.43 22.79 -18.27
CA VAL A 168 4.41 21.95 -19.50
C VAL A 168 4.86 20.51 -19.18
N PHE A 169 6.00 20.34 -18.50
CA PHE A 169 6.49 19.01 -18.16
C PHE A 169 5.64 18.28 -17.10
N ALA A 170 5.02 19.03 -16.18
CA ALA A 170 4.08 18.46 -15.21
C ALA A 170 2.81 17.92 -15.90
N ILE A 171 2.29 18.65 -16.90
CA ILE A 171 1.13 18.21 -17.71
C ILE A 171 1.50 16.96 -18.52
N LEU A 172 2.69 16.90 -19.12
CA LEU A 172 3.16 15.72 -19.86
C LEU A 172 3.31 14.47 -18.97
N GLU A 173 3.87 14.62 -17.77
CA GLU A 173 3.96 13.52 -16.79
C GLU A 173 2.55 13.04 -16.41
N ALA A 174 1.63 13.96 -16.13
CA ALA A 174 0.24 13.64 -15.81
C ALA A 174 -0.47 12.93 -16.98
N MET A 175 -0.33 13.44 -18.21
CA MET A 175 -0.91 12.83 -19.41
C MET A 175 -0.42 11.39 -19.62
N LYS A 176 0.88 11.13 -19.42
CA LYS A 176 1.43 9.77 -19.52
C LYS A 176 0.84 8.85 -18.45
N LEU A 177 0.75 9.33 -17.21
CA LEU A 177 0.16 8.58 -16.09
C LEU A 177 -1.32 8.26 -16.36
N ASP A 178 -2.08 9.21 -16.89
CA ASP A 178 -3.50 9.04 -17.23
C ASP A 178 -3.67 7.93 -18.30
N ILE A 179 -2.83 7.92 -19.33
CA ILE A 179 -2.81 6.87 -20.36
C ILE A 179 -2.44 5.52 -19.77
N ALA A 180 -1.36 5.43 -19.00
CA ALA A 180 -0.90 4.17 -18.40
C ALA A 180 -1.95 3.57 -17.44
N ASN A 181 -2.59 4.41 -16.63
CA ASN A 181 -3.65 4.00 -15.71
C ASN A 181 -4.92 3.56 -16.44
N HIS A 182 -5.28 4.25 -17.52
CA HIS A 182 -6.36 3.80 -18.39
C HIS A 182 -6.06 2.43 -19.00
N GLN A 183 -4.84 2.22 -19.51
CA GLN A 183 -4.40 0.95 -20.08
C GLN A 183 -4.46 -0.20 -19.07
N ILE A 184 -3.94 0.00 -17.84
CA ILE A 184 -4.04 -1.01 -16.78
C ILE A 184 -5.50 -1.37 -16.52
N ARG A 185 -6.37 -0.37 -16.37
CA ARG A 185 -7.80 -0.61 -16.09
C ARG A 185 -8.49 -1.37 -17.22
N THR A 186 -8.19 -1.03 -18.47
CA THR A 186 -8.76 -1.71 -19.65
C THR A 186 -8.26 -3.15 -19.77
N LEU A 187 -6.97 -3.40 -19.50
CA LEU A 187 -6.36 -4.72 -19.65
C LEU A 187 -6.48 -5.61 -18.42
N ARG A 188 -6.88 -5.07 -17.27
CA ARG A 188 -6.98 -5.80 -16.00
C ARG A 188 -7.73 -7.13 -16.11
N PRO A 189 -8.89 -7.24 -16.79
CA PRO A 189 -9.59 -8.53 -16.91
C PRO A 189 -8.72 -9.64 -17.51
N VAL A 190 -8.04 -9.33 -18.63
CA VAL A 190 -7.17 -10.27 -19.34
C VAL A 190 -5.90 -10.58 -18.53
N LEU A 191 -5.35 -9.58 -17.84
CA LEU A 191 -4.17 -9.77 -16.98
C LEU A 191 -4.46 -10.67 -15.79
N VAL A 192 -5.65 -10.55 -15.19
CA VAL A 192 -6.08 -11.42 -14.09
C VAL A 192 -6.34 -12.83 -14.59
N GLU A 193 -6.99 -13.00 -15.74
CA GLU A 193 -7.27 -14.31 -16.34
C GLU A 193 -5.98 -15.09 -16.67
N THR A 194 -4.98 -14.40 -17.26
CA THR A 194 -3.70 -15.01 -17.67
C THR A 194 -2.63 -15.06 -16.58
N SER A 195 -2.93 -14.55 -15.37
CA SER A 195 -1.93 -14.38 -14.30
C SER A 195 -1.29 -15.69 -13.84
N LEU A 196 -2.08 -16.76 -13.68
CA LEU A 196 -1.62 -18.06 -13.21
C LEU A 196 -0.63 -18.72 -14.18
N GLU A 197 -0.94 -18.71 -15.47
CA GLU A 197 -0.10 -19.30 -16.52
C GLU A 197 1.21 -18.52 -16.64
N PHE A 198 1.12 -17.19 -16.68
CA PHE A 198 2.28 -16.32 -16.76
C PHE A 198 3.25 -16.51 -15.58
N GLU A 199 2.74 -16.58 -14.34
CA GLU A 199 3.61 -16.72 -13.17
C GLU A 199 4.26 -18.10 -13.10
N LYS A 200 3.55 -19.16 -13.49
CA LYS A 200 4.14 -20.50 -13.65
C LYS A 200 5.26 -20.50 -14.67
N ASP A 201 5.02 -19.96 -15.85
CA ASP A 201 6.02 -19.92 -16.93
C ASP A 201 7.23 -19.10 -16.52
N TYR A 202 7.03 -17.97 -15.84
CA TYR A 202 8.10 -17.13 -15.31
C TYR A 202 8.99 -17.92 -14.34
N TYR A 203 8.42 -18.54 -13.30
CA TYR A 203 9.20 -19.30 -12.32
C TYR A 203 9.86 -20.54 -12.96
N ASN A 204 9.16 -21.25 -13.85
CA ASN A 204 9.72 -22.39 -14.59
C ASN A 204 10.96 -21.99 -15.40
N GLN A 205 10.93 -20.84 -16.07
CA GLN A 205 12.08 -20.30 -16.80
C GLN A 205 13.24 -19.99 -15.83
N LEU A 206 12.99 -19.35 -14.69
CA LEU A 206 14.05 -19.04 -13.72
C LEU A 206 14.69 -20.28 -13.11
N ILE A 207 13.89 -21.30 -12.81
CA ILE A 207 14.38 -22.59 -12.31
C ILE A 207 15.22 -23.28 -13.39
N SER A 208 14.76 -23.30 -14.65
CA SER A 208 15.50 -23.93 -15.75
C SER A 208 16.87 -23.28 -16.01
N VAL A 209 16.99 -21.98 -15.76
CA VAL A 209 18.24 -21.22 -15.91
C VAL A 209 19.06 -21.21 -14.60
N ASN A 210 18.64 -21.95 -13.56
CA ASN A 210 19.25 -21.98 -12.23
C ASN A 210 19.45 -20.59 -11.59
N LYS A 211 18.55 -19.63 -11.90
CA LYS A 211 18.57 -18.29 -11.27
C LYS A 211 17.90 -18.28 -9.89
N ILE A 212 17.00 -19.23 -9.63
CA ILE A 212 16.30 -19.40 -8.36
C ILE A 212 16.43 -20.87 -7.94
N ASP A 213 16.88 -21.12 -6.71
CA ASP A 213 16.84 -22.44 -6.10
C ASP A 213 15.62 -22.55 -5.17
N ILE A 214 14.75 -23.54 -5.40
CA ILE A 214 13.50 -23.73 -4.65
C ILE A 214 13.70 -24.64 -3.43
N LYS A 215 14.89 -25.23 -3.25
CA LYS A 215 15.16 -26.17 -2.14
C LYS A 215 14.79 -25.60 -0.77
N ASP A 216 15.11 -24.34 -0.50
CA ASP A 216 14.77 -23.67 0.77
C ASP A 216 13.26 -23.62 0.99
N SER A 217 12.49 -23.32 -0.06
CA SER A 217 11.03 -23.33 -0.02
C SER A 217 10.47 -24.75 0.17
N LEU A 218 11.07 -25.77 -0.43
CA LEU A 218 10.66 -27.17 -0.24
C LEU A 218 10.96 -27.66 1.18
N GLU A 219 12.12 -27.31 1.74
CA GLU A 219 12.48 -27.67 3.12
C GLU A 219 11.58 -26.97 4.13
N TRP A 220 11.26 -25.69 3.89
CA TRP A 220 10.26 -24.95 4.65
C TRP A 220 8.89 -25.64 4.62
N PHE A 221 8.41 -26.02 3.43
CA PHE A 221 7.12 -26.69 3.28
C PHE A 221 7.11 -28.07 3.96
N LYS A 222 8.16 -28.88 3.78
CA LYS A 222 8.33 -30.19 4.44
C LYS A 222 8.34 -30.07 5.97
N SER A 223 9.01 -29.06 6.50
CA SER A 223 9.02 -28.76 7.94
C SER A 223 7.64 -28.36 8.44
N SER A 224 6.91 -27.59 7.65
CA SER A 224 5.54 -27.17 7.96
C SER A 224 4.56 -28.34 7.90
N TYR A 225 4.71 -29.25 6.93
CA TYR A 225 3.95 -30.49 6.83
C TYR A 225 4.14 -31.38 8.06
N LYS A 226 5.40 -31.60 8.51
CA LYS A 226 5.69 -32.38 9.73
C LYS A 226 5.01 -31.80 10.97
N LYS A 227 5.06 -30.47 11.13
CA LYS A 227 4.38 -29.76 12.23
C LYS A 227 2.86 -29.91 12.16
N TYR A 228 2.30 -29.79 10.96
CA TYR A 228 0.86 -29.93 10.74
C TYR A 228 0.38 -31.36 11.00
N ALA A 229 1.10 -32.36 10.49
CA ALA A 229 0.80 -33.79 10.71
C ALA A 229 0.89 -34.21 12.18
N SER A 230 1.72 -33.52 12.97
CA SER A 230 1.85 -33.74 14.42
C SER A 230 0.79 -33.00 15.25
N SER A 231 -0.08 -32.21 14.63
CA SER A 231 -1.08 -31.39 15.33
C SER A 231 -2.30 -32.23 15.79
N PRO A 232 -2.77 -32.06 17.04
CA PRO A 232 -3.84 -32.86 17.62
C PRO A 232 -5.19 -32.81 16.88
N GLU A 233 -5.46 -31.74 16.11
CA GLU A 233 -6.71 -31.54 15.34
C GLU A 233 -6.93 -32.57 14.21
N ILE A 234 -5.87 -33.21 13.69
CA ILE A 234 -5.96 -34.21 12.60
C ILE A 234 -6.03 -35.63 13.17
N THR A 235 -5.38 -35.87 14.31
CA THR A 235 -5.47 -37.13 15.07
C THR A 235 -6.87 -37.41 15.63
N SER A 236 -7.72 -36.39 15.77
CA SER A 236 -9.13 -36.56 16.18
C SER A 236 -10.06 -36.87 14.99
N ILE A 237 -9.82 -36.26 13.82
CA ILE A 237 -10.59 -36.56 12.58
C ILE A 237 -10.32 -38.00 12.10
N SER A 238 -9.06 -38.44 12.15
CA SER A 238 -8.66 -39.81 11.76
C SER A 238 -9.20 -40.93 12.66
N LYS A 239 -9.73 -40.61 13.86
CA LYS A 239 -10.36 -41.61 14.76
C LYS A 239 -11.86 -41.79 14.53
N VAL A 240 -12.53 -40.88 13.83
CA VAL A 240 -14.01 -40.90 13.67
C VAL A 240 -14.46 -41.52 12.34
N GLU A 241 -13.66 -41.46 11.28
CA GLU A 241 -14.04 -42.00 9.96
C GLU A 241 -13.39 -43.34 9.66
N ASN A 242 -13.99 -44.40 10.20
CA ASN A 242 -13.64 -45.79 9.94
C ASN A 242 -14.23 -46.31 8.60
N LEU A 243 -14.11 -45.54 7.50
CA LEU A 243 -14.58 -45.96 6.17
C LEU A 243 -13.60 -45.55 5.05
N LYS A 244 -12.68 -46.47 4.72
CA LYS A 244 -12.22 -46.84 3.36
C LYS A 244 -12.01 -45.76 2.27
N SER A 245 -11.72 -44.50 2.61
CA SER A 245 -11.08 -43.56 1.70
C SER A 245 -9.76 -43.13 2.33
N LYS A 246 -8.65 -43.30 1.61
CA LYS A 246 -7.38 -42.65 1.95
C LYS A 246 -7.61 -41.15 1.81
N VAL A 247 -8.14 -40.49 2.85
CA VAL A 247 -8.12 -39.02 2.91
C VAL A 247 -6.68 -38.65 3.25
N GLY A 248 -5.84 -38.58 2.21
CA GLY A 248 -4.52 -37.99 2.31
C GLY A 248 -4.66 -36.58 2.88
N ILE A 249 -3.68 -36.16 3.68
CA ILE A 249 -3.62 -34.79 4.20
C ILE A 249 -3.72 -33.83 3.01
N ASP A 250 -4.74 -32.96 3.03
CA ASP A 250 -4.94 -31.96 1.99
C ASP A 250 -3.77 -30.96 2.02
N LEU A 251 -2.82 -31.14 1.09
CA LEU A 251 -1.59 -30.34 1.01
C LEU A 251 -1.89 -28.85 0.80
N LYS A 252 -3.02 -28.51 0.18
CA LYS A 252 -3.50 -27.12 0.07
C LYS A 252 -3.77 -26.52 1.45
N ARG A 253 -4.34 -27.30 2.38
CA ARG A 253 -4.56 -26.86 3.77
C ARG A 253 -3.25 -26.70 4.53
N VAL A 254 -2.31 -27.61 4.31
CA VAL A 254 -0.95 -27.51 4.86
C VAL A 254 -0.28 -26.23 4.40
N CYS A 255 -0.36 -25.90 3.11
CA CYS A 255 0.21 -24.67 2.55
C CYS A 255 -0.35 -23.41 3.20
N ILE A 256 -1.67 -23.34 3.34
CA ILE A 256 -2.33 -22.18 3.96
C ILE A 256 -1.93 -22.07 5.44
N SER A 257 -1.87 -23.19 6.16
CA SER A 257 -1.38 -23.20 7.55
C SER A 257 0.10 -22.81 7.64
N ALA A 258 0.92 -23.22 6.68
CA ALA A 258 2.33 -22.86 6.61
C ALA A 258 2.51 -21.35 6.41
N ILE A 259 1.76 -20.74 5.48
CA ILE A 259 1.76 -19.28 5.25
C ILE A 259 1.28 -18.54 6.51
N LEU A 260 0.23 -19.02 7.17
CA LEU A 260 -0.23 -18.47 8.46
C LEU A 260 0.87 -18.47 9.52
N ASN A 261 1.61 -19.56 9.64
CA ASN A 261 2.69 -19.68 10.61
C ASN A 261 3.83 -18.69 10.33
N LEU A 262 4.07 -18.31 9.07
CA LEU A 262 5.04 -17.26 8.72
C LEU A 262 4.63 -15.89 9.26
N LEU A 263 3.34 -15.66 9.51
CA LEU A 263 2.82 -14.40 10.02
C LEU A 263 2.91 -14.29 11.56
N SER A 264 3.36 -15.32 12.27
CA SER A 264 3.60 -15.24 13.72
C SER A 264 4.71 -14.24 14.04
N CYS A 265 4.42 -13.32 14.96
CA CYS A 265 5.40 -12.39 15.52
C CYS A 265 6.22 -13.02 16.63
N ARG A 266 5.72 -14.09 17.29
CA ARG A 266 6.46 -14.83 18.31
C ARG A 266 7.59 -15.65 17.70
N ASN A 267 7.30 -16.34 16.60
CA ASN A 267 8.28 -17.13 15.84
C ASN A 267 8.65 -16.38 14.56
N MET A 268 9.19 -15.17 14.72
CA MET A 268 9.52 -14.32 13.59
C MET A 268 10.56 -14.99 12.69
N THR A 269 10.20 -15.18 11.41
CA THR A 269 11.14 -15.61 10.39
C THR A 269 12.02 -14.43 9.98
N SER A 270 13.32 -14.67 9.83
CA SER A 270 14.27 -13.66 9.34
C SER A 270 13.97 -13.30 7.89
N GLU A 271 13.66 -14.30 7.08
CA GLU A 271 13.37 -14.18 5.66
C GLU A 271 12.17 -15.06 5.31
N PHE A 272 11.44 -14.65 4.27
CA PHE A 272 10.34 -15.45 3.71
C PHE A 272 10.90 -16.42 2.66
N PRO A 273 10.23 -17.56 2.43
CA PRO A 273 10.60 -18.49 1.35
C PRO A 273 10.65 -17.79 -0.01
N LEU A 274 11.60 -18.16 -0.87
CA LEU A 274 11.81 -17.54 -2.19
C LEU A 274 10.58 -17.64 -3.11
N THR A 275 9.79 -18.70 -2.96
CA THR A 275 8.52 -18.87 -3.68
C THR A 275 7.47 -17.81 -3.32
N LEU A 276 7.63 -17.10 -2.21
CA LEU A 276 6.75 -15.99 -1.77
C LEU A 276 7.40 -14.62 -2.02
N SER A 277 8.42 -14.53 -2.87
CA SER A 277 9.20 -13.30 -3.07
C SER A 277 8.35 -12.10 -3.49
N PHE A 278 7.33 -12.31 -4.32
CA PHE A 278 6.42 -11.26 -4.78
C PHE A 278 5.45 -10.78 -3.70
N ASP A 279 5.19 -11.63 -2.69
CA ASP A 279 4.27 -11.38 -1.59
C ASP A 279 4.96 -10.81 -0.33
N ASN A 280 6.29 -10.62 -0.33
CA ASN A 280 7.04 -10.22 0.86
C ASN A 280 6.49 -8.96 1.57
N SER A 281 6.18 -7.91 0.80
CA SER A 281 5.60 -6.67 1.33
C SER A 281 4.19 -6.91 1.88
N ARG A 282 3.38 -7.69 1.16
CA ARG A 282 2.01 -8.05 1.52
C ARG A 282 1.96 -8.89 2.81
N LEU A 283 2.83 -9.89 2.93
CA LEU A 283 2.97 -10.72 4.14
C LEU A 283 3.46 -9.89 5.33
N ALA A 284 4.38 -8.94 5.12
CA ALA A 284 4.81 -8.03 6.17
C ALA A 284 3.67 -7.13 6.69
N LEU A 285 2.81 -6.62 5.79
CA LEU A 285 1.61 -5.86 6.16
C LEU A 285 0.60 -6.74 6.91
N LEU A 286 0.30 -7.95 6.41
CA LEU A 286 -0.59 -8.90 7.09
C LEU A 286 -0.08 -9.26 8.49
N ARG A 287 1.23 -9.45 8.65
CA ARG A 287 1.87 -9.67 9.95
C ARG A 287 1.69 -8.46 10.89
N ALA A 288 1.85 -7.25 10.38
CA ALA A 288 1.62 -6.03 11.16
C ALA A 288 0.15 -5.90 11.60
N GLU A 289 -0.80 -6.22 10.73
CA GLU A 289 -2.24 -6.26 11.04
C GLU A 289 -2.55 -7.32 12.11
N ILE A 290 -2.00 -8.54 12.02
CA ILE A 290 -2.15 -9.57 13.05
C ILE A 290 -1.61 -9.07 14.39
N ARG A 291 -0.41 -8.45 14.40
CA ARG A 291 0.16 -7.88 15.61
C ARG A 291 -0.75 -6.82 16.23
N GLN A 292 -1.35 -5.96 15.41
CA GLN A 292 -2.29 -4.95 15.86
C GLN A 292 -3.52 -5.57 16.51
N LEU A 293 -4.09 -6.63 15.92
CA LEU A 293 -5.21 -7.38 16.51
C LEU A 293 -4.83 -8.02 17.85
N VAL A 294 -3.65 -8.64 17.95
CA VAL A 294 -3.15 -9.24 19.21
C VAL A 294 -3.01 -8.17 20.30
N CYS A 295 -2.39 -7.02 19.98
CA CYS A 295 -2.24 -5.92 20.92
C CYS A 295 -3.59 -5.35 21.38
N LEU A 296 -4.56 -5.20 20.48
CA LEU A 296 -5.92 -4.78 20.84
C LEU A 296 -6.61 -5.80 21.75
N GLN A 297 -6.47 -7.10 21.47
CA GLN A 297 -7.01 -8.15 22.35
C GLN A 297 -6.39 -8.08 23.75
N ILE A 298 -5.09 -7.82 23.86
CA ILE A 298 -4.40 -7.62 25.14
C ILE A 298 -4.95 -6.40 25.88
N CYS A 299 -5.15 -5.27 25.19
CA CYS A 299 -5.75 -4.07 25.78
C CYS A 299 -7.19 -4.30 26.26
N LEU A 300 -8.01 -5.00 25.47
CA LEU A 300 -9.38 -5.32 25.88
C LEU A 300 -9.41 -6.35 27.01
N TYR A 301 -8.44 -7.26 27.08
CA TYR A 301 -8.31 -8.22 28.17
C TYR A 301 -8.03 -7.52 29.50
N ILE A 302 -7.03 -6.64 29.56
CA ILE A 302 -6.74 -5.87 30.79
C ILE A 302 -7.91 -4.95 31.13
N PHE A 303 -8.56 -4.33 30.14
CA PHE A 303 -9.75 -3.52 30.37
C PHE A 303 -10.86 -4.32 31.05
N ARG A 304 -11.19 -5.51 30.52
CA ARG A 304 -12.19 -6.40 31.15
C ARG A 304 -11.81 -6.75 32.59
N GLN A 305 -10.53 -7.06 32.84
CA GLN A 305 -10.05 -7.36 34.19
C GLN A 305 -10.19 -6.16 35.15
N LEU A 306 -9.88 -4.95 34.68
CA LEU A 306 -10.01 -3.72 35.45
C LEU A 306 -11.47 -3.40 35.75
N VAL A 307 -12.37 -3.55 34.77
CA VAL A 307 -13.81 -3.37 34.97
C VAL A 307 -14.34 -4.37 36.00
N LEU A 308 -13.92 -5.63 35.93
CA LEU A 308 -14.30 -6.63 36.94
C LEU A 308 -13.82 -6.27 38.36
N THR A 309 -12.62 -5.70 38.47
CA THR A 309 -11.98 -5.41 39.78
C THR A 309 -12.41 -4.09 40.40
N HIS A 310 -12.57 -3.02 39.60
CA HIS A 310 -12.69 -1.65 40.10
C HIS A 310 -14.00 -0.92 39.78
N SER A 311 -14.86 -1.46 38.90
CA SER A 311 -16.12 -0.77 38.54
C SER A 311 -17.32 -1.20 39.39
N ASP A 312 -18.33 -0.34 39.50
CA ASP A 312 -19.58 -0.66 40.20
C ASP A 312 -20.38 -1.75 39.51
N LYS A 313 -21.12 -2.57 40.29
CA LYS A 313 -21.93 -3.71 39.77
C LYS A 313 -22.93 -3.28 38.68
N LYS A 314 -23.47 -2.06 38.74
CA LYS A 314 -24.38 -1.49 37.74
C LYS A 314 -23.66 -1.00 36.46
N TYR A 315 -22.44 -0.49 36.60
CA TYR A 315 -21.62 0.04 35.50
C TYR A 315 -20.93 -1.07 34.68
N ARG A 316 -20.64 -2.22 35.33
CA ARG A 316 -20.11 -3.44 34.66
C ARG A 316 -20.94 -3.86 33.44
N GLY A 317 -22.27 -3.92 33.57
CA GLY A 317 -23.15 -4.37 32.49
C GLY A 317 -23.09 -3.47 31.25
N LYS A 318 -22.92 -2.15 31.44
CA LYS A 318 -22.83 -1.17 30.35
C LYS A 318 -21.46 -1.16 29.67
N LEU A 319 -20.37 -1.44 30.40
CA LEU A 319 -18.99 -1.43 29.88
C LEU A 319 -18.54 -2.72 29.20
N LEU A 320 -19.23 -3.83 29.47
CA LEU A 320 -18.95 -5.11 28.82
C LEU A 320 -19.83 -5.35 27.58
N THR A 321 -20.67 -4.40 27.19
CA THR A 321 -21.45 -4.50 25.95
C THR A 321 -20.54 -4.57 24.72
N THR A 322 -20.98 -5.27 23.68
CA THR A 322 -20.23 -5.39 22.42
C THR A 322 -19.98 -4.03 21.76
N GLU A 323 -20.92 -3.10 21.87
CA GLU A 323 -20.82 -1.74 21.35
C GLU A 323 -19.77 -0.88 22.08
N SER A 324 -19.74 -0.93 23.42
CA SER A 324 -18.74 -0.18 24.20
C SER A 324 -17.32 -0.70 23.94
N LEU A 325 -17.14 -2.02 23.79
CA LEU A 325 -15.86 -2.61 23.43
C LEU A 325 -15.42 -2.22 22.00
N LYS A 326 -16.36 -2.09 21.06
CA LYS A 326 -16.09 -1.55 19.71
C LYS A 326 -15.67 -0.06 19.77
N SER A 327 -16.35 0.77 20.57
CA SER A 327 -15.95 2.18 20.77
C SER A 327 -14.55 2.30 21.39
N ILE A 328 -14.26 1.50 22.43
CA ILE A 328 -12.94 1.47 23.08
C ILE A 328 -11.84 1.10 22.10
N LYS A 329 -12.09 0.09 21.26
CA LYS A 329 -11.16 -0.31 20.22
C LYS A 329 -10.87 0.86 19.26
N ASN A 330 -11.89 1.54 18.76
CA ASN A 330 -11.74 2.67 17.84
C ASN A 330 -10.99 3.84 18.50
N GLU A 331 -11.26 4.11 19.78
CA GLU A 331 -10.55 5.13 20.54
C GLU A 331 -9.08 4.76 20.80
N ILE A 332 -8.77 3.48 21.07
CA ILE A 332 -7.38 3.00 21.16
C ILE A 332 -6.67 3.14 19.81
N LEU A 333 -7.35 2.81 18.70
CA LEU A 333 -6.81 2.99 17.35
C LEU A 333 -6.51 4.46 17.05
N ALA A 334 -7.36 5.38 17.48
CA ALA A 334 -7.12 6.82 17.34
C ALA A 334 -5.91 7.29 18.18
N ILE A 335 -5.70 6.74 19.38
CA ILE A 335 -4.55 7.09 20.23
C ILE A 335 -3.22 6.61 19.63
N ILE A 336 -3.22 5.47 18.94
CA ILE A 336 -1.97 4.86 18.46
C ILE A 336 -1.51 5.36 17.08
N THR A 337 -2.42 5.94 16.31
CA THR A 337 -2.18 6.40 14.94
C THR A 337 -1.67 7.83 14.97
N ASP A 338 -0.51 8.11 14.36
CA ASP A 338 -0.02 9.47 14.22
C ASP A 338 -0.66 10.21 13.02
N ASP A 339 -0.40 11.52 12.89
CA ASP A 339 -0.94 12.36 11.81
C ASP A 339 -0.59 11.83 10.40
N ASN A 340 0.44 10.99 10.32
CA ASN A 340 0.92 10.37 9.08
C ASN A 340 0.35 8.95 8.89
N GLY A 341 -0.51 8.45 9.78
CA GLY A 341 -1.13 7.12 9.69
C GLY A 341 -0.26 5.97 10.22
N TYR A 342 0.90 6.23 10.82
CA TYR A 342 1.76 5.17 11.37
C TYR A 342 1.33 4.76 12.78
N VAL A 343 1.17 3.45 12.97
CA VAL A 343 0.79 2.86 14.26
C VAL A 343 2.02 2.66 15.15
N LYS A 344 2.07 3.34 16.30
CA LYS A 344 3.20 3.28 17.24
C LYS A 344 2.79 2.80 18.63
N TRP A 345 2.66 1.48 18.77
CA TRP A 345 2.24 0.83 20.02
C TRP A 345 3.10 1.21 21.22
N THR A 346 4.41 0.99 21.18
CA THR A 346 5.31 1.16 22.35
C THR A 346 5.35 2.60 22.87
N ARG A 347 5.36 3.58 21.97
CA ARG A 347 5.37 5.01 22.32
C ARG A 347 4.08 5.44 23.00
N ASN A 348 2.95 4.87 22.59
CA ASN A 348 1.61 5.31 23.01
C ASN A 348 1.04 4.48 24.18
N ILE A 349 1.78 3.51 24.73
CA ILE A 349 1.38 2.72 25.92
C ILE A 349 1.00 3.61 27.12
N PRO A 350 1.74 4.68 27.47
CA PRO A 350 1.34 5.57 28.58
C PRO A 350 -0.06 6.17 28.36
N SER A 351 -0.33 6.67 27.17
CA SER A 351 -1.61 7.27 26.79
C SER A 351 -2.76 6.27 26.83
N ILE A 352 -2.53 5.03 26.34
CA ILE A 352 -3.51 3.94 26.44
C ILE A 352 -3.79 3.60 27.91
N SER A 353 -2.75 3.55 28.75
CA SER A 353 -2.88 3.19 30.17
C SER A 353 -3.71 4.22 30.94
N LEU A 354 -3.46 5.52 30.69
CA LEU A 354 -4.24 6.61 31.25
C LEU A 354 -5.70 6.55 30.79
N TYR A 355 -5.91 6.33 29.48
CA TYR A 355 -7.23 6.24 28.88
C TYR A 355 -8.06 5.08 29.46
N LEU A 356 -7.49 3.87 29.53
CA LEU A 356 -8.16 2.69 30.08
C LEU A 356 -8.51 2.90 31.56
N ALA A 357 -7.58 3.44 32.35
CA ALA A 357 -7.80 3.73 33.75
C ALA A 357 -8.91 4.77 33.97
N LYS A 358 -8.93 5.84 33.15
CA LYS A 358 -9.97 6.88 33.19
C LYS A 358 -11.35 6.33 32.85
N LYS A 359 -11.44 5.47 31.82
CA LYS A 359 -12.72 4.92 31.34
C LYS A 359 -13.34 3.90 32.33
N VAL A 360 -12.52 3.23 33.13
CA VAL A 360 -13.00 2.33 34.21
C VAL A 360 -13.58 3.10 35.40
N ILE A 361 -13.02 4.27 35.72
CA ILE A 361 -13.35 5.06 36.92
C ILE A 361 -14.45 6.09 36.66
N SER A 362 -14.54 6.61 35.43
CA SER A 362 -15.50 7.68 35.09
C SER A 362 -16.92 7.13 34.93
N ASN A 363 -17.62 6.86 36.04
CA ASN A 363 -19.04 6.48 36.02
C ASN A 363 -19.91 7.69 35.63
N PRO A 364 -20.64 7.68 34.50
CA PRO A 364 -21.49 8.80 34.08
C PRO A 364 -22.62 9.12 35.06
N GLU A 365 -23.07 8.13 35.86
CA GLU A 365 -24.18 8.27 36.81
C GLU A 365 -23.78 8.94 38.13
N GLU A 366 -22.50 8.91 38.52
CA GLU A 366 -21.99 9.65 39.70
C GLU A 366 -21.66 11.12 39.36
N ASN A 367 -21.32 11.42 38.11
CA ASN A 367 -21.02 12.79 37.67
C ASN A 367 -22.26 13.68 37.59
N SER A 368 -23.48 13.12 37.54
CA SER A 368 -24.72 13.91 37.58
C SER A 368 -25.11 14.42 38.98
N SER A 369 -24.58 13.81 40.06
CA SER A 369 -24.96 14.16 41.44
C SER A 369 -23.92 15.03 42.17
N LYS A 370 -22.71 15.17 41.63
CA LYS A 370 -21.69 16.11 42.15
C LYS A 370 -21.43 17.23 41.15
N LYS A 371 -22.00 18.41 41.42
CA LYS A 371 -21.58 19.68 40.81
C LYS A 371 -20.14 20.00 41.21
N SER A 372 -19.18 19.37 40.55
CA SER A 372 -17.79 19.81 40.52
C SER A 372 -17.14 19.22 39.26
N ASN A 373 -16.71 20.09 38.35
CA ASN A 373 -15.92 19.77 37.16
C ASN A 373 -14.50 19.28 37.55
N ILE A 374 -14.41 18.22 38.35
CA ILE A 374 -13.16 17.52 38.60
C ILE A 374 -13.27 16.24 37.78
N ILE A 375 -12.67 16.25 36.60
CA ILE A 375 -12.40 15.05 35.82
C ILE A 375 -11.63 14.12 36.77
N ALA A 376 -12.27 13.06 37.27
CA ALA A 376 -11.63 12.12 38.19
C ALA A 376 -10.34 11.60 37.53
N THR A 377 -9.20 12.11 37.99
CA THR A 377 -7.89 11.64 37.56
C THR A 377 -7.73 10.22 38.09
N PRO A 378 -7.43 9.24 37.22
CA PRO A 378 -7.23 7.88 37.68
C PRO A 378 -6.04 7.82 38.67
N PRO A 379 -6.09 6.96 39.70
CA PRO A 379 -4.97 6.78 40.63
C PRO A 379 -3.69 6.44 39.87
N GLU A 380 -2.59 7.13 40.20
CA GLU A 380 -1.28 6.89 39.60
C GLU A 380 -0.80 5.44 39.77
N SER A 381 -1.20 4.78 40.85
CA SER A 381 -0.91 3.36 41.08
C SER A 381 -1.59 2.45 40.05
N LEU A 382 -2.83 2.75 39.65
CA LEU A 382 -3.59 2.00 38.65
C LEU A 382 -2.99 2.22 37.25
N THR A 383 -2.69 3.47 36.90
CA THR A 383 -2.11 3.80 35.58
C THR A 383 -0.71 3.18 35.42
N ASN A 384 0.11 3.18 36.48
CA ASN A 384 1.43 2.54 36.49
C ASN A 384 1.35 1.01 36.42
N LEU A 385 0.35 0.40 37.07
CA LEU A 385 0.10 -1.03 36.96
C LEU A 385 -0.29 -1.42 35.52
N VAL A 386 -1.21 -0.68 34.91
CA VAL A 386 -1.63 -0.93 33.52
C VAL A 386 -0.48 -0.70 32.54
N HIS A 387 0.30 0.36 32.76
CA HIS A 387 1.47 0.68 31.93
C HIS A 387 2.52 -0.42 31.97
N SER A 388 2.97 -0.82 33.16
CA SER A 388 3.96 -1.89 33.33
C SER A 388 3.49 -3.23 32.79
N TRP A 389 2.19 -3.53 32.95
CA TRP A 389 1.58 -4.73 32.39
C TRP A 389 1.55 -4.68 30.86
N LEU A 390 1.02 -3.62 30.24
CA LEU A 390 0.96 -3.50 28.79
C LEU A 390 2.34 -3.50 28.15
N LEU A 391 3.32 -2.82 28.75
CA LEU A 391 4.69 -2.79 28.25
C LEU A 391 5.32 -4.18 28.19
N LYS A 392 5.02 -5.04 29.18
CA LYS A 392 5.48 -6.43 29.23
C LYS A 392 4.69 -7.36 28.31
N GLN A 393 3.36 -7.25 28.30
CA GLN A 393 2.50 -8.20 27.59
C GLN A 393 2.37 -7.95 26.09
N THR A 394 2.58 -6.72 25.61
CA THR A 394 2.57 -6.42 24.16
C THR A 394 3.84 -6.88 23.43
N GLN A 395 4.85 -7.38 24.15
CA GLN A 395 6.06 -7.93 23.56
C GLN A 395 5.81 -9.35 23.01
N PRO A 396 6.29 -9.69 21.78
CA PRO A 396 6.07 -11.01 21.19
C PRO A 396 6.60 -12.19 22.02
N LYS A 397 7.62 -11.95 22.86
CA LYS A 397 8.22 -12.95 23.76
C LYS A 397 7.31 -13.31 24.94
N SER A 398 6.27 -12.51 25.23
CA SER A 398 5.38 -12.78 26.35
C SER A 398 4.53 -14.03 26.11
N LYS A 399 4.32 -14.82 27.18
CA LYS A 399 3.37 -15.94 27.18
C LYS A 399 1.94 -15.47 26.87
N VAL A 400 1.52 -14.31 27.40
CA VAL A 400 0.17 -13.76 27.15
C VAL A 400 0.01 -13.39 25.68
N TYR A 401 1.04 -12.75 25.10
CA TYR A 401 1.06 -12.45 23.67
C TYR A 401 0.91 -13.72 22.84
N GLY A 402 1.71 -14.74 23.13
CA GLY A 402 1.67 -16.01 22.40
C GLY A 402 0.32 -16.73 22.50
N LEU A 403 -0.37 -16.66 23.63
CA LEU A 403 -1.72 -17.22 23.77
C LEU A 403 -2.75 -16.46 22.92
N MET A 404 -2.73 -15.13 22.99
CA MET A 404 -3.65 -14.29 22.18
C MET A 404 -3.38 -14.43 20.69
N GLU A 405 -2.11 -14.51 20.28
CA GLU A 405 -1.71 -14.80 18.90
C GLU A 405 -2.20 -16.18 18.45
N SER A 406 -2.01 -17.23 19.25
CA SER A 406 -2.50 -18.58 18.92
C SER A 406 -4.03 -18.62 18.76
N LYS A 407 -4.75 -17.82 19.56
CA LYS A 407 -6.20 -17.69 19.45
C LYS A 407 -6.61 -17.03 18.14
N ILE A 408 -5.98 -15.91 17.77
CA ILE A 408 -6.25 -15.23 16.49
C ILE A 408 -5.92 -16.16 15.31
N ILE A 409 -4.78 -16.86 15.34
CA ILE A 409 -4.39 -17.79 14.28
C ILE A 409 -5.38 -18.97 14.19
N SER A 410 -5.88 -19.49 15.31
CA SER A 410 -6.91 -20.54 15.33
C SER A 410 -8.25 -20.02 14.78
N GLU A 411 -8.66 -18.81 15.15
CA GLU A 411 -9.85 -18.13 14.60
C GLU A 411 -9.72 -17.95 13.08
N LEU A 412 -8.56 -17.52 12.57
CA LEU A 412 -8.31 -17.41 11.13
C LEU A 412 -8.37 -18.76 10.40
N ASN A 413 -7.84 -19.84 11.02
CA ASN A 413 -7.93 -21.20 10.46
C ASN A 413 -9.37 -21.73 10.43
N THR A 414 -10.18 -21.41 11.44
CA THR A 414 -11.58 -21.91 11.56
C THR A 414 -12.53 -21.16 10.63
N LEU A 415 -12.40 -19.84 10.49
CA LEU A 415 -13.23 -19.03 9.59
C LEU A 415 -13.08 -19.46 8.13
N LYS A 416 -11.90 -19.93 7.75
CA LYS A 416 -11.63 -20.51 6.43
C LYS A 416 -12.43 -21.79 6.13
N ASN A 417 -12.71 -22.63 7.12
CA ASN A 417 -13.52 -23.84 6.91
C ASN A 417 -14.96 -23.50 6.46
N ASN A 418 -15.44 -22.29 6.77
CA ASN A 418 -16.72 -21.79 6.30
C ASN A 418 -16.61 -21.18 4.89
N CYS A 419 -15.50 -20.54 4.52
CA CYS A 419 -15.26 -20.04 3.17
C CYS A 419 -15.16 -21.18 2.13
N ASN A 420 -14.52 -22.32 2.49
CA ASN A 420 -14.48 -23.51 1.61
C ASN A 420 -15.87 -24.10 1.29
N LYS A 421 -16.92 -23.79 2.06
CA LYS A 421 -18.30 -24.26 1.79
C LYS A 421 -19.04 -23.39 0.78
N LEU A 422 -18.55 -22.17 0.49
CA LEU A 422 -19.22 -21.24 -0.42
C LEU A 422 -18.91 -21.50 -1.91
N ASP A 423 -17.83 -22.22 -2.23
CA ASP A 423 -17.52 -22.66 -3.60
C ASP A 423 -18.42 -23.81 -4.10
N GLY A 424 -19.36 -24.31 -3.27
CA GLY A 424 -20.20 -25.48 -3.60
C GLY A 424 -21.71 -25.33 -3.37
N ALA A 425 -22.21 -24.24 -2.79
CA ALA A 425 -23.65 -24.07 -2.59
C ALA A 425 -24.06 -22.59 -2.56
N ARG A 426 -24.94 -22.21 -3.50
CA ARG A 426 -25.74 -20.99 -3.41
C ARG A 426 -26.48 -20.97 -2.08
N ASN A 427 -26.35 -19.85 -1.36
CA ASN A 427 -27.21 -19.38 -0.27
C ASN A 427 -27.61 -20.42 0.79
N VAL A 428 -26.86 -20.48 1.89
CA VAL A 428 -27.45 -20.81 3.20
C VAL A 428 -26.91 -19.88 4.27
N SER A 429 -27.85 -19.18 4.90
CA SER A 429 -27.77 -18.36 6.10
C SER A 429 -26.84 -18.93 7.18
N GLY A 430 -25.70 -18.27 7.37
CA GLY A 430 -24.74 -18.54 8.43
C GLY A 430 -24.27 -17.27 9.13
N GLU A 431 -25.14 -16.26 9.26
CA GLU A 431 -24.79 -14.96 9.88
C GLU A 431 -24.76 -14.99 11.42
N ASN A 432 -25.16 -16.08 12.08
CA ASN A 432 -25.58 -16.00 13.49
C ASN A 432 -24.50 -16.22 14.57
N ASN A 433 -23.23 -16.49 14.25
CA ASN A 433 -22.19 -16.69 15.29
C ASN A 433 -20.99 -15.73 15.24
N LEU A 434 -20.81 -14.95 14.18
CA LEU A 434 -19.67 -14.02 14.05
C LEU A 434 -19.95 -12.59 14.55
N SER A 435 -21.22 -12.19 14.59
CA SER A 435 -21.64 -10.83 14.95
C SER A 435 -21.38 -10.47 16.43
N ASN A 436 -21.05 -11.45 17.26
CA ASN A 436 -20.79 -11.25 18.70
C ASN A 436 -19.31 -11.04 19.07
N HIS A 437 -18.37 -11.10 18.12
CA HIS A 437 -16.96 -10.80 18.37
C HIS A 437 -16.60 -9.38 17.94
N SER A 438 -15.96 -8.60 18.82
CA SER A 438 -15.53 -7.21 18.56
C SER A 438 -14.51 -7.04 17.42
N PHE A 439 -14.02 -8.15 16.85
CA PHE A 439 -13.04 -8.19 15.76
C PHE A 439 -13.54 -8.97 14.53
N GLY A 440 -14.84 -9.33 14.47
CA GLY A 440 -15.36 -10.22 13.43
C GLY A 440 -15.12 -9.72 12.00
N GLU A 441 -15.34 -8.43 11.75
CA GLU A 441 -15.18 -7.83 10.41
C GLU A 441 -13.71 -7.78 9.96
N GLU A 442 -12.77 -7.37 10.82
CA GLU A 442 -11.36 -7.35 10.42
C GLU A 442 -10.78 -8.75 10.25
N LEU A 443 -11.18 -9.70 11.10
CA LEU A 443 -10.75 -11.09 10.98
C LEU A 443 -11.29 -11.72 9.69
N MET A 444 -12.52 -11.40 9.27
CA MET A 444 -13.08 -11.87 8.01
C MET A 444 -12.36 -11.27 6.80
N SER A 445 -12.09 -9.96 6.82
CA SER A 445 -11.32 -9.29 5.76
C SER A 445 -9.90 -9.85 5.64
N LEU A 446 -9.21 -10.01 6.78
CA LEU A 446 -7.86 -10.58 6.86
C LEU A 446 -7.83 -12.03 6.38
N SER A 447 -8.79 -12.85 6.80
CA SER A 447 -8.93 -14.25 6.39
C SER A 447 -9.15 -14.36 4.88
N SER A 448 -10.01 -13.52 4.30
CA SER A 448 -10.27 -13.48 2.86
C SER A 448 -9.01 -13.14 2.06
N ARG A 449 -8.29 -12.07 2.41
CA ARG A 449 -7.05 -11.65 1.74
C ARG A 449 -5.96 -12.73 1.79
N LEU A 450 -5.78 -13.33 2.97
CA LEU A 450 -4.83 -14.41 3.18
C LEU A 450 -5.20 -15.66 2.37
N TYR A 451 -6.49 -16.01 2.32
CA TYR A 451 -6.96 -17.15 1.55
C TYR A 451 -6.70 -16.96 0.06
N THR A 452 -7.05 -15.81 -0.51
CA THR A 452 -6.80 -15.51 -1.92
C THR A 452 -5.30 -15.63 -2.25
N LEU A 453 -4.42 -15.04 -1.43
CA LEU A 453 -2.97 -15.16 -1.57
C LEU A 453 -2.52 -16.61 -1.54
N SER A 454 -2.94 -17.35 -0.52
CA SER A 454 -2.48 -18.71 -0.30
C SER A 454 -3.01 -19.70 -1.35
N VAL A 455 -4.22 -19.50 -1.86
CA VAL A 455 -4.79 -20.30 -2.95
C VAL A 455 -4.07 -20.02 -4.25
N PHE A 456 -3.81 -18.76 -4.57
CA PHE A 456 -3.05 -18.40 -5.76
C PHE A 456 -1.63 -18.98 -5.69
N HIS A 457 -0.94 -18.83 -4.56
CA HIS A 457 0.36 -19.44 -4.30
C HIS A 457 0.35 -20.96 -4.49
N TRP A 458 -0.66 -21.64 -3.95
CA TRP A 458 -0.85 -23.08 -4.15
C TRP A 458 -1.07 -23.44 -5.62
N ASN A 459 -1.83 -22.63 -6.37
CA ASN A 459 -2.08 -22.90 -7.78
C ASN A 459 -0.79 -22.77 -8.61
N VAL A 460 0.13 -21.88 -8.24
CA VAL A 460 1.43 -21.69 -8.90
C VAL A 460 2.42 -22.79 -8.51
N PHE A 461 2.62 -23.02 -7.21
CA PHE A 461 3.71 -23.87 -6.69
C PHE A 461 3.26 -25.25 -6.17
N GLY A 462 1.97 -25.54 -6.17
CA GLY A 462 1.41 -26.75 -5.54
C GLY A 462 1.95 -28.06 -6.12
N SER A 463 2.30 -28.10 -7.41
CA SER A 463 2.97 -29.27 -8.02
C SER A 463 4.33 -29.52 -7.38
N TYR A 464 5.15 -28.49 -7.21
CA TYR A 464 6.46 -28.58 -6.57
C TYR A 464 6.40 -29.03 -5.11
N TYR A 465 5.29 -28.75 -4.41
CA TYR A 465 5.09 -29.18 -3.02
C TYR A 465 4.52 -30.59 -2.89
N ALA A 466 3.92 -31.12 -3.97
CA ALA A 466 3.37 -32.47 -4.01
C ALA A 466 4.41 -33.51 -4.44
N ASP A 467 5.41 -33.09 -5.21
CA ASP A 467 6.61 -33.86 -5.57
C ASP A 467 7.55 -34.05 -4.37
#